data_AF-A0AAJ0D119-F1
#
_entry.id   AF-A0AAJ0D119-F1
#
_cell.length_a   1.000
_cell.length_b   1.000
_cell.length_c   1.000
_cell.angle_alpha   90.00
_cell.angle_beta   90.00
_cell.angle_gamma   90.00
#
_symmetry.space_group_name_H-M   'P 1'
#
loop_
_entity.id
_entity.type
_entity.pdbx_description
1 polymer ?
#
loop_
_entity_poly.entity_id
_entity_poly.type
_entity_poly.pdbx_seq_one_letter_code
_entity_poly.pdbx_strand_id
1 'polypeptide(L)'
;MEPLLRTLTRDDDSKRTRHIKPGERVQSLWENLTDESTKFVLFSHDGEKFTSHSDSNTRGASGSTESPYLFYNEANVAEDKVLFPDELIHNKENVFFREITNGVKRMESGLLPSFARRIAKDLEDLNTMGDPKTVIHDAMKDDDGKVWVLPKVWKSAINQVRKAKSSNERMRLLERTGLDGSPECLSFEQRGDEADPVEIMERDRSSQFKQSFHDGDLEPGSTQKYMETQDMIEKLLDCDHSGPVDWVWFIAELIDWLQLRADYDDYAMDPSAPWPRSFIIHDMVRSFITMAMFFPDIDFTAFVTNFLKSTPCESFRNSALFDPKQRVMTRPDRRGRTSNMYRRSEFWAKSKSLMTTEKHYADVYPLDWSLAIRPMVAQLYKSGIIAPAYYQADLRVVGGLATANTEPERPDKLDLFINYEDDYGNFPQKFPPSFAGPDKWPELLPRAQEYALKNPSARFALMRLWSAPHFYPLMVGLQNRQGCSFLDSAARVWQWNFVPKDMPGSEFSMHNVIKTRLELLREQFEPGVVSRGDLILAMGENVEELFKICTVVTFAMQTKPWLREVDLWKSFINVDLDFLIDLDEYWLD
;
A
#
# COMPACT_ATOMS: atom_id res chain seq x y z
N MET A 1 -11.85 -1.27 -28.89
CA MET A 1 -13.21 -1.61 -29.39
C MET A 1 -13.25 -1.98 -30.89
N GLU A 2 -12.43 -1.38 -31.76
CA GLU A 2 -12.42 -1.70 -33.20
C GLU A 2 -12.32 -3.21 -33.53
N PRO A 3 -11.40 -4.00 -32.94
CA PRO A 3 -11.29 -5.43 -33.26
C PRO A 3 -12.60 -6.20 -33.01
N LEU A 4 -13.28 -5.91 -31.90
CA LEU A 4 -14.57 -6.52 -31.57
C LEU A 4 -15.67 -6.07 -32.56
N LEU A 5 -15.79 -4.77 -32.83
CA LEU A 5 -16.83 -4.22 -33.70
C LEU A 5 -16.70 -4.66 -35.16
N ARG A 6 -15.48 -5.00 -35.61
CA ARG A 6 -15.24 -5.63 -36.92
C ARG A 6 -15.74 -7.07 -37.00
N THR A 7 -15.87 -7.77 -35.88
CA THR A 7 -16.40 -9.16 -35.83
C THR A 7 -17.92 -9.22 -35.68
N LEU A 8 -18.59 -8.08 -35.50
CA LEU A 8 -20.02 -8.00 -35.24
C LEU A 8 -20.74 -7.34 -36.41
N THR A 9 -21.97 -7.77 -36.68
CA THR A 9 -22.91 -7.12 -37.61
C THR A 9 -24.27 -7.00 -36.95
N ARG A 10 -25.12 -6.09 -37.44
CA ARG A 10 -26.53 -5.97 -37.05
C ARG A 10 -27.38 -6.50 -38.18
N ASP A 11 -28.17 -7.53 -37.87
CA ASP A 11 -29.10 -8.13 -38.81
C ASP A 11 -30.21 -7.13 -39.21
N ASP A 12 -30.50 -7.01 -40.50
CA ASP A 12 -31.40 -5.96 -40.99
C ASP A 12 -32.86 -6.18 -40.62
N ASP A 13 -33.30 -7.43 -40.51
CA ASP A 13 -34.68 -7.78 -40.19
C ASP A 13 -34.94 -7.72 -38.69
N SER A 14 -34.07 -8.36 -37.90
CA SER A 14 -34.25 -8.49 -36.45
C SER A 14 -33.65 -7.34 -35.65
N LYS A 15 -32.78 -6.52 -36.27
CA LYS A 15 -31.94 -5.49 -35.62
C LYS A 15 -31.05 -6.03 -34.48
N ARG A 16 -30.91 -7.36 -34.36
CA ARG A 16 -30.07 -8.01 -33.37
C ARG A 16 -28.61 -8.01 -33.81
N THR A 17 -27.72 -7.77 -32.87
CA THR A 17 -26.28 -7.90 -33.07
C THR A 17 -25.88 -9.37 -33.03
N ARG A 18 -25.04 -9.80 -33.98
CA ARG A 18 -24.46 -11.14 -34.01
C ARG A 18 -23.02 -11.11 -34.55
N HIS A 19 -22.28 -12.17 -34.34
CA HIS A 19 -20.99 -12.35 -34.99
C HIS A 19 -21.14 -12.56 -36.50
N ILE A 20 -20.17 -12.03 -37.25
CA ILE A 20 -19.99 -12.30 -38.68
C ILE A 20 -19.41 -13.71 -38.82
N LYS A 21 -20.06 -14.54 -39.63
CA LYS A 21 -19.61 -15.92 -39.85
C LYS A 21 -18.39 -15.94 -40.77
N PRO A 22 -17.50 -16.94 -40.66
CA PRO A 22 -16.36 -17.07 -41.57
C PRO A 22 -16.80 -17.07 -43.05
N GLY A 23 -16.21 -16.19 -43.86
CA GLY A 23 -16.52 -16.05 -45.29
C GLY A 23 -17.81 -15.26 -45.61
N GLU A 24 -18.56 -14.84 -44.60
CA GLU A 24 -19.74 -14.00 -44.78
C GLU A 24 -19.37 -12.56 -45.14
N ARG A 25 -19.98 -12.01 -46.19
CA ARG A 25 -19.79 -10.61 -46.61
C ARG A 25 -21.00 -9.78 -46.20
N VAL A 26 -20.90 -9.15 -45.04
CA VAL A 26 -21.91 -8.27 -44.46
C VAL A 26 -21.22 -7.04 -43.89
N GLN A 27 -21.92 -5.90 -43.85
CA GLN A 27 -21.38 -4.69 -43.23
C GLN A 27 -21.17 -4.94 -41.73
N SER A 28 -19.96 -4.72 -41.26
CA SER A 28 -19.65 -4.80 -39.83
C SER A 28 -20.21 -3.59 -39.08
N LEU A 29 -20.41 -3.73 -37.77
CA LEU A 29 -20.78 -2.58 -36.91
C LEU A 29 -19.73 -1.47 -36.99
N TRP A 30 -18.45 -1.83 -37.14
CA TRP A 30 -17.39 -0.85 -37.33
C TRP A 30 -17.57 -0.05 -38.62
N GLU A 31 -17.78 -0.72 -39.76
CA GLU A 31 -18.01 -0.05 -41.04
C GLU A 31 -19.27 0.82 -41.00
N ASN A 32 -20.33 0.37 -40.34
CA ASN A 32 -21.54 1.18 -40.17
C ASN A 32 -21.28 2.43 -39.31
N LEU A 33 -20.58 2.30 -38.18
CA LEU A 33 -20.28 3.41 -37.28
C LEU A 33 -19.28 4.41 -37.87
N THR A 34 -18.39 3.95 -38.74
CA THR A 34 -17.36 4.79 -39.38
C THR A 34 -17.76 5.30 -40.76
N ASP A 35 -18.90 4.88 -41.28
CA ASP A 35 -19.45 5.35 -42.56
C ASP A 35 -19.63 6.89 -42.57
N GLU A 36 -19.38 7.52 -43.72
CA GLU A 36 -19.51 8.97 -43.86
C GLU A 36 -20.95 9.48 -43.70
N SER A 37 -21.94 8.63 -43.96
CA SER A 37 -23.36 8.94 -43.78
C SER A 37 -23.82 8.85 -42.32
N THR A 38 -23.06 8.18 -41.46
CA THR A 38 -23.39 8.02 -40.04
C THR A 38 -23.08 9.31 -39.28
N LYS A 39 -24.12 9.87 -38.66
CA LYS A 39 -24.03 11.07 -37.83
C LYS A 39 -24.14 10.71 -36.36
N PHE A 40 -23.18 11.19 -35.58
CA PHE A 40 -23.28 11.17 -34.12
C PHE A 40 -23.94 12.46 -33.67
N VAL A 41 -24.99 12.32 -32.87
CA VAL A 41 -25.70 13.44 -32.27
C VAL A 41 -25.50 13.33 -30.76
N LEU A 42 -24.74 14.27 -30.21
CA LEU A 42 -24.57 14.42 -28.77
C LEU A 42 -25.64 15.37 -28.26
N PHE A 43 -26.25 15.04 -27.13
CA PHE A 43 -27.24 15.89 -26.49
C PHE A 43 -26.64 16.41 -25.18
N SER A 44 -26.61 17.74 -25.03
CA SER A 44 -26.30 18.40 -23.76
C SER A 44 -27.56 18.95 -23.12
N HIS A 45 -27.59 18.96 -21.79
CA HIS A 45 -28.66 19.56 -21.00
C HIS A 45 -28.05 20.50 -19.96
N ASP A 46 -28.41 21.77 -20.02
CA ASP A 46 -27.94 22.82 -19.11
C ASP A 46 -28.88 23.06 -17.92
N GLY A 47 -29.86 22.17 -17.73
CA GLY A 47 -30.92 22.29 -16.71
C GLY A 47 -32.18 23.00 -17.19
N GLU A 48 -32.12 23.77 -18.29
CA GLU A 48 -33.27 24.49 -18.85
C GLU A 48 -33.63 24.05 -20.28
N LYS A 49 -32.64 23.62 -21.08
CA LYS A 49 -32.81 23.24 -22.49
C LYS A 49 -31.99 22.00 -22.83
N PHE A 50 -32.48 21.27 -23.83
CA PHE A 50 -31.70 20.23 -24.52
C PHE A 50 -31.12 20.85 -25.79
N THR A 51 -29.81 20.80 -25.94
CA THR A 51 -29.10 21.22 -27.15
C THR A 51 -28.47 20.00 -27.79
N SER A 52 -28.66 19.86 -29.11
CA SER A 52 -28.07 18.77 -29.89
C SER A 52 -26.89 19.28 -30.70
N HIS A 53 -25.75 18.61 -30.61
CA HIS A 53 -24.56 18.87 -31.40
C HIS A 53 -24.39 17.73 -32.40
N SER A 54 -24.24 18.04 -33.69
CA SER A 54 -24.03 17.06 -34.74
C SER A 54 -22.67 17.26 -35.41
N ASP A 55 -21.94 16.15 -35.61
CA ASP A 55 -20.58 16.07 -36.18
C ASP A 55 -20.42 16.60 -37.63
N SER A 56 -21.43 17.25 -38.21
CA SER A 56 -21.49 17.53 -39.65
C SER A 56 -20.71 18.77 -40.14
N ASN A 57 -19.95 19.47 -39.30
CA ASN A 57 -19.26 20.71 -39.69
C ASN A 57 -17.72 20.68 -39.75
N THR A 58 -17.04 19.55 -39.47
CA THR A 58 -15.57 19.56 -39.29
C THR A 58 -14.82 18.34 -39.84
N ARG A 59 -15.34 17.66 -40.88
CA ARG A 59 -14.54 16.60 -41.57
C ARG A 59 -13.56 17.12 -42.64
N GLY A 60 -13.47 18.44 -42.85
CA GLY A 60 -12.54 19.06 -43.80
C GLY A 60 -11.48 19.90 -43.09
N ALA A 61 -10.23 19.45 -43.16
CA ALA A 61 -9.01 20.04 -42.59
C ALA A 61 -8.82 19.85 -41.07
N SER A 62 -7.98 18.87 -40.71
CA SER A 62 -7.29 18.72 -39.40
C SER A 62 -8.12 19.04 -38.16
N GLY A 63 -8.90 18.08 -37.66
CA GLY A 63 -9.56 18.22 -36.36
C GLY A 63 -10.59 17.12 -36.14
N SER A 64 -10.45 16.41 -35.02
CA SER A 64 -11.27 15.32 -34.53
C SER A 64 -12.77 15.62 -34.44
N THR A 65 -13.56 14.54 -34.34
CA THR A 65 -14.87 14.50 -33.68
C THR A 65 -14.91 15.42 -32.46
N GLU A 66 -15.99 16.19 -32.26
CA GLU A 66 -16.01 17.23 -31.23
C GLU A 66 -15.78 16.71 -29.80
N SER A 67 -16.01 15.42 -29.56
CA SER A 67 -15.57 14.72 -28.35
C SER A 67 -14.48 13.70 -28.71
N PRO A 68 -13.25 13.82 -28.18
CA PRO A 68 -12.18 12.86 -28.42
C PRO A 68 -12.44 11.50 -27.73
N TYR A 69 -13.48 11.40 -26.90
CA TYR A 69 -13.84 10.20 -26.12
C TYR A 69 -15.00 9.40 -26.69
N LEU A 70 -15.61 9.86 -27.78
CA LEU A 70 -16.69 9.13 -28.46
C LEU A 70 -16.17 7.81 -29.08
N PHE A 71 -14.92 7.80 -29.53
CA PHE A 71 -14.27 6.66 -30.14
C PHE A 71 -13.09 6.17 -29.32
N TYR A 72 -12.72 4.91 -29.58
CA TYR A 72 -11.52 4.31 -29.03
C TYR A 72 -10.28 5.10 -29.48
N ASN A 73 -9.49 5.58 -28.53
CA ASN A 73 -8.36 6.47 -28.76
C ASN A 73 -7.08 6.00 -28.08
N GLU A 74 -6.00 6.79 -28.19
CA GLU A 74 -4.69 6.47 -27.60
C GLU A 74 -4.74 6.28 -26.08
N ALA A 75 -5.61 7.00 -25.37
CA ALA A 75 -5.78 6.84 -23.94
C ALA A 75 -6.49 5.53 -23.59
N ASN A 76 -7.41 5.04 -24.43
CA ASN A 76 -7.93 3.67 -24.28
C ASN A 76 -6.83 2.63 -24.50
N VAL A 77 -5.98 2.81 -25.52
CA VAL A 77 -4.84 1.91 -25.78
C VAL A 77 -3.89 1.87 -24.58
N ALA A 78 -3.61 3.03 -23.98
CA ALA A 78 -2.74 3.13 -22.81
C ALA A 78 -3.36 2.46 -21.57
N GLU A 79 -4.66 2.59 -21.38
CA GLU A 79 -5.41 1.91 -20.31
C GLU A 79 -5.45 0.39 -20.49
N ASP A 80 -5.81 -0.08 -21.69
CA ASP A 80 -5.93 -1.52 -22.00
C ASP A 80 -4.57 -2.24 -21.86
N LYS A 81 -3.45 -1.55 -22.12
CA LYS A 81 -2.10 -2.09 -21.84
C LYS A 81 -1.89 -2.51 -20.38
N VAL A 82 -2.58 -1.86 -19.46
CA VAL A 82 -2.48 -2.16 -18.01
C VAL A 82 -3.49 -3.24 -17.62
N LEU A 83 -4.73 -3.11 -18.08
CA LEU A 83 -5.83 -4.02 -17.73
C LEU A 83 -5.71 -5.38 -18.42
N PHE A 84 -5.30 -5.40 -19.68
CA PHE A 84 -5.31 -6.57 -20.56
C PHE A 84 -3.94 -6.78 -21.25
N PRO A 85 -2.82 -6.85 -20.51
CA PRO A 85 -1.49 -6.97 -21.11
C PRO A 85 -1.34 -8.22 -21.99
N ASP A 86 -1.99 -9.32 -21.62
CA ASP A 86 -1.93 -10.59 -22.34
C ASP A 86 -2.63 -10.53 -23.71
N GLU A 87 -3.71 -9.74 -23.83
CA GLU A 87 -4.48 -9.56 -25.08
C GLU A 87 -3.65 -8.83 -26.16
N LEU A 88 -2.63 -8.08 -25.74
CA LEU A 88 -1.75 -7.34 -26.65
C LEU A 88 -0.55 -8.17 -27.13
N ILE A 89 -0.20 -9.25 -26.43
CA ILE A 89 0.99 -10.07 -26.69
C ILE A 89 0.61 -11.38 -27.43
N HIS A 90 -0.64 -11.83 -27.33
CA HIS A 90 -1.05 -13.13 -27.85
C HIS A 90 -1.76 -13.05 -29.22
N ASN A 91 -1.25 -13.78 -30.21
CA ASN A 91 -1.92 -14.12 -31.48
C ASN A 91 -3.09 -15.12 -31.31
N LYS A 92 -3.67 -15.28 -30.11
CA LYS A 92 -4.74 -16.25 -29.87
C LYS A 92 -6.09 -15.64 -30.22
N GLU A 93 -6.82 -16.26 -31.15
CA GLU A 93 -8.17 -15.84 -31.59
C GLU A 93 -9.22 -15.86 -30.48
N ASN A 94 -8.96 -16.52 -29.34
CA ASN A 94 -9.86 -16.57 -28.18
C ASN A 94 -9.08 -16.29 -26.88
N VAL A 95 -9.26 -15.08 -26.33
CA VAL A 95 -8.88 -14.77 -24.94
C VAL A 95 -10.18 -14.76 -24.14
N PHE A 96 -10.35 -15.73 -23.23
CA PHE A 96 -11.50 -15.72 -22.32
C PHE A 96 -11.36 -14.58 -21.32
N PHE A 97 -12.48 -13.93 -20.97
CA PHE A 97 -12.51 -12.95 -19.89
C PHE A 97 -11.86 -13.53 -18.64
N ARG A 98 -10.85 -12.83 -18.12
CA ARG A 98 -10.25 -13.13 -16.82
C ARG A 98 -10.72 -12.09 -15.84
N GLU A 99 -11.36 -12.57 -14.79
CA GLU A 99 -11.73 -11.73 -13.69
C GLU A 99 -10.48 -11.14 -13.02
N ILE A 100 -10.46 -9.81 -12.82
CA ILE A 100 -9.38 -9.16 -12.05
C ILE A 100 -9.47 -9.67 -10.61
N THR A 101 -8.39 -10.28 -10.14
CA THR A 101 -8.21 -10.75 -8.77
C THR A 101 -7.13 -9.94 -8.08
N ASN A 102 -7.42 -9.41 -6.89
CA ASN A 102 -6.46 -8.70 -6.03
C ASN A 102 -6.77 -9.00 -4.55
N GLY A 103 -5.90 -8.55 -3.64
CA GLY A 103 -6.04 -8.84 -2.22
C GLY A 103 -7.32 -8.29 -1.60
N VAL A 104 -7.75 -7.08 -1.98
CA VAL A 104 -9.02 -6.51 -1.51
C VAL A 104 -10.21 -7.37 -1.95
N LYS A 105 -10.24 -7.81 -3.22
CA LYS A 105 -11.31 -8.66 -3.73
C LYS A 105 -11.35 -10.03 -3.09
N ARG A 106 -10.19 -10.64 -2.81
CA ARG A 106 -10.12 -11.91 -2.04
C ARG A 106 -10.70 -11.73 -0.64
N MET A 107 -10.43 -10.60 0.02
CA MET A 107 -11.06 -10.25 1.30
C MET A 107 -12.58 -10.08 1.18
N GLU A 108 -13.07 -9.31 0.19
CA GLU A 108 -14.51 -9.06 0.00
C GLU A 108 -15.30 -10.32 -0.38
N SER A 109 -14.64 -11.31 -0.99
CA SER A 109 -15.25 -12.62 -1.31
C SER A 109 -15.55 -13.48 -0.08
N GLY A 110 -15.01 -13.13 1.09
CA GLY A 110 -15.16 -13.89 2.33
C GLY A 110 -14.32 -15.17 2.42
N LEU A 111 -13.54 -15.50 1.39
CA LEU A 111 -12.71 -16.70 1.31
C LEU A 111 -11.25 -16.36 1.63
N LEU A 112 -10.99 -16.07 2.91
CA LEU A 112 -9.65 -15.75 3.41
C LEU A 112 -8.74 -17.01 3.37
N PRO A 113 -7.41 -16.85 3.23
CA PRO A 113 -6.47 -17.99 3.16
C PRO A 113 -6.60 -18.99 4.32
N SER A 114 -6.76 -18.51 5.56
CA SER A 114 -6.95 -19.41 6.71
C SER A 114 -8.26 -20.18 6.64
N PHE A 115 -9.35 -19.51 6.25
CA PHE A 115 -10.67 -20.13 6.08
C PHE A 115 -10.66 -21.15 4.94
N ALA A 116 -10.01 -20.83 3.82
CA ALA A 116 -9.82 -21.74 2.70
C ALA A 116 -9.05 -23.00 3.10
N ARG A 117 -7.97 -22.85 3.89
CA ARG A 117 -7.20 -23.98 4.44
C ARG A 117 -8.03 -24.85 5.39
N ARG A 118 -8.85 -24.24 6.24
CA ARG A 118 -9.77 -24.98 7.12
C ARG A 118 -10.79 -25.79 6.32
N ILE A 119 -11.40 -25.19 5.30
CA ILE A 119 -12.32 -25.90 4.40
C ILE A 119 -11.60 -27.04 3.66
N ALA A 120 -10.37 -26.81 3.19
CA ALA A 120 -9.58 -27.83 2.51
C ALA A 120 -9.37 -29.06 3.41
N LYS A 121 -8.99 -28.83 4.67
CA LYS A 121 -8.83 -29.88 5.69
C LYS A 121 -10.15 -30.62 5.93
N ASP A 122 -11.24 -29.89 6.19
CA ASP A 122 -12.56 -30.50 6.43
C ASP A 122 -13.00 -31.37 5.23
N LEU A 123 -12.67 -30.97 4.00
CA LEU A 123 -12.96 -31.73 2.78
C LEU A 123 -12.03 -32.93 2.57
N GLU A 124 -10.75 -32.83 2.94
CA GLU A 124 -9.79 -33.94 2.94
C GLU A 124 -10.20 -35.01 3.96
N ASP A 125 -10.63 -34.59 5.16
CA ASP A 125 -11.12 -35.48 6.22
C ASP A 125 -12.43 -36.19 5.82
N LEU A 126 -13.24 -35.58 4.94
CA LEU A 126 -14.51 -36.13 4.47
C LEU A 126 -14.41 -37.03 3.23
N ASN A 127 -13.21 -37.25 2.66
CA ASN A 127 -12.95 -38.18 1.56
C ASN A 127 -13.87 -38.03 0.31
N THR A 128 -14.44 -36.84 0.10
CA THR A 128 -15.31 -36.54 -1.05
C THR A 128 -14.55 -35.77 -2.12
N MET A 129 -14.27 -36.42 -3.26
CA MET A 129 -13.71 -35.76 -4.44
C MET A 129 -14.81 -35.12 -5.31
N GLY A 130 -14.62 -33.85 -5.68
CA GLY A 130 -15.22 -33.25 -6.89
C GLY A 130 -15.55 -31.76 -6.80
N ASP A 131 -14.69 -30.93 -7.44
CA ASP A 131 -14.86 -29.51 -7.83
C ASP A 131 -14.99 -28.37 -6.76
N PRO A 132 -14.17 -28.36 -5.70
CA PRO A 132 -13.82 -27.11 -4.99
C PRO A 132 -12.31 -26.79 -5.02
N LYS A 133 -11.50 -27.65 -5.65
CA LYS A 133 -10.03 -27.63 -5.53
C LYS A 133 -9.38 -26.42 -6.20
N THR A 134 -9.94 -25.84 -7.25
CA THR A 134 -9.34 -24.71 -7.98
C THR A 134 -9.39 -23.42 -7.15
N VAL A 135 -10.55 -23.10 -6.57
CA VAL A 135 -10.73 -21.91 -5.71
C VAL A 135 -9.88 -22.02 -4.43
N ILE A 136 -9.83 -23.21 -3.82
CA ILE A 136 -9.00 -23.48 -2.65
C ILE A 136 -7.51 -23.42 -3.01
N HIS A 137 -7.09 -24.03 -4.12
CA HIS A 137 -5.70 -24.02 -4.57
C HIS A 137 -5.23 -22.59 -4.92
N ASP A 138 -6.09 -21.74 -5.47
CA ASP A 138 -5.74 -20.34 -5.76
C ASP A 138 -5.71 -19.48 -4.48
N ALA A 139 -6.51 -19.79 -3.46
CA ALA A 139 -6.41 -19.18 -2.13
C ALA A 139 -5.18 -19.66 -1.33
N MET A 140 -4.68 -20.87 -1.62
CA MET A 140 -3.51 -21.48 -0.97
C MET A 140 -2.18 -21.21 -1.68
N LYS A 141 -2.20 -20.67 -2.92
CA LYS A 141 -1.01 -20.55 -3.78
C LYS A 141 0.05 -19.55 -3.31
N ASP A 142 -0.25 -18.72 -2.31
CA ASP A 142 0.55 -17.51 -2.03
C ASP A 142 0.77 -17.19 -0.54
N ASP A 143 0.45 -18.10 0.40
CA ASP A 143 0.74 -17.86 1.83
C ASP A 143 1.40 -19.09 2.45
N ASP A 144 2.73 -19.13 2.34
CA ASP A 144 3.57 -20.03 3.12
C ASP A 144 3.15 -19.93 4.58
N GLY A 145 3.03 -21.04 5.32
CA GLY A 145 2.72 -21.05 6.76
C GLY A 145 3.65 -20.22 7.67
N LYS A 146 4.57 -19.43 7.11
CA LYS A 146 5.51 -18.53 7.75
C LYS A 146 4.86 -17.44 8.60
N VAL A 147 3.75 -16.81 8.17
CA VAL A 147 3.08 -15.74 8.95
C VAL A 147 2.48 -16.28 10.26
N TRP A 148 2.22 -17.58 10.30
CA TRP A 148 1.50 -18.27 11.36
C TRP A 148 2.38 -19.08 12.29
N VAL A 149 3.62 -19.34 11.89
CA VAL A 149 4.53 -20.22 12.64
C VAL A 149 5.63 -19.37 13.27
N LEU A 150 6.03 -19.72 14.50
CA LEU A 150 7.18 -19.04 15.13
C LEU A 150 8.43 -19.15 14.25
N PRO A 151 9.23 -18.07 14.10
CA PRO A 151 10.43 -18.09 13.27
C PRO A 151 11.37 -19.24 13.67
N LYS A 152 11.94 -19.93 12.67
CA LYS A 152 12.83 -21.07 12.90
C LYS A 152 14.09 -20.67 13.66
N VAL A 153 14.61 -19.48 13.37
CA VAL A 153 15.77 -18.89 14.04
C VAL A 153 15.51 -18.68 15.54
N TRP A 154 14.29 -18.26 15.91
CA TRP A 154 13.90 -18.14 17.30
C TRP A 154 13.80 -19.51 17.98
N LYS A 155 13.10 -20.47 17.35
CA LYS A 155 12.90 -21.81 17.91
C LYS A 155 14.22 -22.50 18.25
N SER A 156 15.15 -22.49 17.30
CA SER A 156 16.48 -23.10 17.49
C SER A 156 17.30 -22.40 18.58
N ALA A 157 17.20 -21.08 18.71
CA ALA A 157 17.93 -20.30 19.72
C ALA A 157 17.34 -20.42 21.13
N ILE A 158 16.02 -20.31 21.30
CA ILE A 158 15.38 -20.44 22.63
C ILE A 158 15.56 -21.86 23.18
N ASN A 159 15.61 -22.88 22.31
CA ASN A 159 15.94 -24.25 22.71
C ASN A 159 17.39 -24.38 23.21
N GLN A 160 18.33 -23.59 22.69
CA GLN A 160 19.70 -23.54 23.22
C GLN A 160 19.73 -22.85 24.59
N VAL A 161 19.01 -21.73 24.75
CA VAL A 161 18.87 -21.03 26.04
C VAL A 161 18.38 -21.97 27.14
N ARG A 162 17.35 -22.78 26.86
CA ARG A 162 16.78 -23.71 27.84
C ARG A 162 17.67 -24.89 28.19
N LYS A 163 18.53 -25.32 27.27
CA LYS A 163 19.52 -26.37 27.53
C LYS A 163 20.72 -25.84 28.33
N ALA A 164 20.99 -24.54 28.25
CA ALA A 164 22.06 -23.91 28.99
C ALA A 164 21.68 -23.70 30.47
N LYS A 165 22.63 -23.88 31.38
CA LYS A 165 22.44 -23.49 32.79
C LYS A 165 22.33 -21.97 32.88
N SER A 166 21.16 -21.47 33.22
CA SER A 166 20.89 -20.04 33.38
C SER A 166 20.97 -19.61 34.85
N SER A 167 21.31 -18.34 35.10
CA SER A 167 21.28 -17.76 36.44
C SER A 167 19.84 -17.63 36.95
N ASN A 168 19.66 -17.52 38.27
CA ASN A 168 18.35 -17.30 38.88
C ASN A 168 17.65 -16.04 38.36
N GLU A 169 18.42 -14.99 38.07
CA GLU A 169 17.89 -13.74 37.51
C GLU A 169 17.36 -13.92 36.09
N ARG A 170 18.11 -14.63 35.24
CA ARG A 170 17.68 -14.97 33.88
C ARG A 170 16.45 -15.87 33.85
N MET A 171 16.34 -16.82 34.80
CA MET A 171 15.11 -17.63 34.93
C MET A 171 13.90 -16.77 35.31
N ARG A 172 14.04 -15.86 36.27
CA ARG A 172 12.96 -14.92 36.63
C ARG A 172 12.54 -14.03 35.47
N LEU A 173 13.49 -13.58 34.65
CA LEU A 173 13.17 -12.80 33.45
C LEU A 173 12.29 -13.61 32.48
N LEU A 174 12.63 -14.90 32.25
CA LEU A 174 11.80 -15.77 31.40
C LEU A 174 10.38 -15.95 31.99
N GLU A 175 10.26 -16.15 33.31
CA GLU A 175 8.95 -16.28 33.98
C GLU A 175 8.10 -15.00 33.86
N ARG A 176 8.69 -13.82 34.10
CA ARG A 176 7.98 -12.53 33.98
C ARG A 176 7.47 -12.27 32.57
N THR A 177 8.24 -12.69 31.58
CA THR A 177 7.94 -12.47 30.15
C THR A 177 7.12 -13.59 29.53
N GLY A 178 6.85 -14.69 30.24
CA GLY A 178 6.13 -15.86 29.69
C GLY A 178 6.96 -16.68 28.69
N LEU A 179 8.28 -16.61 28.77
CA LEU A 179 9.23 -17.30 27.90
C LEU A 179 9.81 -18.58 28.53
N ASP A 180 9.49 -18.85 29.79
CA ASP A 180 9.90 -20.04 30.54
C ASP A 180 9.18 -21.30 30.03
N GLY A 181 7.90 -21.18 29.69
CA GLY A 181 7.10 -22.23 29.07
C GLY A 181 7.63 -22.59 27.68
N SER A 182 7.61 -23.87 27.32
CA SER A 182 7.85 -24.25 25.92
C SER A 182 6.72 -23.62 25.10
N PRO A 183 6.98 -22.70 24.13
CA PRO A 183 5.94 -22.40 23.18
C PRO A 183 5.68 -23.74 22.51
N GLU A 184 4.50 -24.31 22.74
CA GLU A 184 4.08 -25.40 21.90
C GLU A 184 4.25 -24.88 20.47
N CYS A 185 5.01 -25.65 19.69
CA CYS A 185 5.27 -25.30 18.32
C CYS A 185 3.98 -25.58 17.57
N LEU A 186 2.99 -24.74 17.80
CA LEU A 186 1.69 -24.82 17.18
C LEU A 186 1.97 -24.67 15.69
N SER A 187 1.74 -25.77 14.98
CA SER A 187 1.59 -25.77 13.54
C SER A 187 0.54 -24.73 13.14
N PHE A 188 0.50 -24.35 11.86
CA PHE A 188 -0.58 -23.49 11.35
C PHE A 188 -1.95 -24.04 11.78
N GLU A 189 -2.13 -25.36 11.68
CA GLU A 189 -3.38 -26.03 12.03
C GLU A 189 -3.72 -25.86 13.51
N GLN A 190 -2.77 -26.11 14.40
CA GLN A 190 -3.00 -25.96 15.85
C GLN A 190 -3.24 -24.50 16.25
N ARG A 191 -2.52 -23.55 15.65
CA ARG A 191 -2.72 -22.13 15.89
C ARG A 191 -4.06 -21.62 15.34
N GLY A 192 -4.49 -22.15 14.20
CA GLY A 192 -5.79 -21.82 13.62
C GLY A 192 -6.97 -22.33 14.47
N ASP A 193 -6.77 -23.42 15.21
CA ASP A 193 -7.77 -23.98 16.12
C ASP A 193 -7.78 -23.28 17.49
N GLU A 194 -6.64 -22.75 17.95
CA GLU A 194 -6.48 -22.13 19.27
C GLU A 194 -6.59 -20.60 19.29
N ALA A 195 -6.21 -19.90 18.22
CA ALA A 195 -6.20 -18.43 18.19
C ALA A 195 -7.60 -17.84 18.03
N ASP A 196 -7.78 -16.59 18.50
CA ASP A 196 -9.04 -15.88 18.35
C ASP A 196 -9.41 -15.71 16.85
N PRO A 197 -10.64 -16.03 16.42
CA PRO A 197 -11.04 -15.92 15.02
C PRO A 197 -10.87 -14.51 14.42
N VAL A 198 -10.99 -13.46 15.22
CA VAL A 198 -10.78 -12.08 14.78
C VAL A 198 -9.29 -11.78 14.62
N GLU A 199 -8.43 -12.30 15.50
CA GLU A 199 -6.98 -12.22 15.32
C GLU A 199 -6.55 -12.86 13.99
N ILE A 200 -7.08 -14.06 13.71
CA ILE A 200 -6.81 -14.79 12.47
C ILE A 200 -7.28 -13.96 11.25
N MET A 201 -8.51 -13.48 11.29
CA MET A 201 -9.09 -12.66 10.22
C MET A 201 -8.27 -11.39 9.97
N GLU A 202 -7.82 -10.69 11.01
CA GLU A 202 -7.05 -9.45 10.88
C GLU A 202 -5.65 -9.69 10.29
N ARG A 203 -4.97 -10.79 10.64
CA ARG A 203 -3.68 -11.13 10.02
C ARG A 203 -3.81 -11.50 8.55
N ASP A 204 -4.79 -12.35 8.20
CA ASP A 204 -5.07 -12.71 6.81
C ASP A 204 -5.38 -11.45 5.98
N ARG A 205 -6.29 -10.61 6.49
CA ARG A 205 -6.67 -9.35 5.87
C ARG A 205 -5.45 -8.44 5.67
N SER A 206 -4.56 -8.36 6.66
CA SER A 206 -3.35 -7.56 6.56
C SER A 206 -2.42 -8.05 5.45
N SER A 207 -2.24 -9.36 5.30
CA SER A 207 -1.41 -9.93 4.22
C SER A 207 -1.97 -9.53 2.84
N GLN A 208 -3.29 -9.72 2.66
CA GLN A 208 -3.98 -9.37 1.42
C GLN A 208 -3.92 -7.87 1.08
N PHE A 209 -4.07 -7.01 2.09
CA PHE A 209 -3.96 -5.57 1.86
C PHE A 209 -2.55 -5.14 1.53
N LYS A 210 -1.51 -5.68 2.17
CA LYS A 210 -0.13 -5.36 1.83
C LYS A 210 0.20 -5.72 0.39
N GLN A 211 -0.25 -6.86 -0.11
CA GLN A 211 -0.10 -7.19 -1.52
C GLN A 211 -0.75 -6.12 -2.41
N SER A 212 -1.98 -5.73 -2.10
CA SER A 212 -2.70 -4.67 -2.83
C SER A 212 -1.97 -3.32 -2.76
N PHE A 213 -1.36 -3.00 -1.61
CA PHE A 213 -0.57 -1.80 -1.38
C PHE A 213 0.65 -1.74 -2.29
N HIS A 214 1.46 -2.80 -2.31
CA HIS A 214 2.69 -2.85 -3.10
C HIS A 214 2.42 -3.00 -4.60
N ASP A 215 1.33 -3.65 -5.00
CA ASP A 215 0.88 -3.73 -6.40
C ASP A 215 0.30 -2.39 -6.90
N GLY A 216 -0.26 -1.60 -5.98
CA GLY A 216 -0.80 -0.27 -6.23
C GLY A 216 0.22 0.86 -6.09
N ASP A 217 1.46 0.55 -5.73
CA ASP A 217 2.54 1.53 -5.63
C ASP A 217 3.03 1.91 -7.03
N LEU A 218 2.75 3.14 -7.44
CA LEU A 218 3.13 3.65 -8.76
C LEU A 218 4.53 4.26 -8.79
N GLU A 219 5.29 4.21 -7.68
CA GLU A 219 6.69 4.62 -7.66
C GLU A 219 7.55 3.60 -8.44
N PRO A 220 8.37 4.04 -9.41
CA PRO A 220 9.22 3.12 -10.17
C PRO A 220 10.17 2.30 -9.28
N GLY A 221 10.05 0.96 -9.38
CA GLY A 221 10.92 0.01 -8.70
C GLY A 221 10.65 -0.18 -7.19
N SER A 222 9.61 0.44 -6.62
CA SER A 222 9.26 0.30 -5.20
C SER A 222 8.92 -1.15 -4.83
N THR A 223 8.08 -1.82 -5.62
CA THR A 223 7.69 -3.23 -5.40
C THR A 223 8.91 -4.14 -5.41
N GLN A 224 9.83 -3.96 -6.36
CA GLN A 224 11.05 -4.79 -6.45
C GLN A 224 11.94 -4.61 -5.21
N LYS A 225 12.18 -3.36 -4.81
CA LYS A 225 12.95 -3.01 -3.61
C LYS A 225 12.34 -3.58 -2.33
N TYR A 226 11.00 -3.53 -2.22
CA TYR A 226 10.28 -4.14 -1.11
C TYR A 226 10.49 -5.66 -1.09
N MET A 227 10.22 -6.34 -2.21
CA MET A 227 10.32 -7.80 -2.32
C MET A 227 11.74 -8.30 -2.05
N GLU A 228 12.77 -7.61 -2.55
CA GLU A 228 14.18 -7.94 -2.28
C GLU A 228 14.47 -7.93 -0.77
N THR A 229 13.97 -6.90 -0.07
CA THR A 229 14.17 -6.76 1.38
C THR A 229 13.38 -7.82 2.16
N GLN A 230 12.12 -8.06 1.80
CA GLN A 230 11.29 -9.05 2.48
C GLN A 230 11.82 -10.47 2.30
N ASP A 231 12.27 -10.84 1.11
CA ASP A 231 12.87 -12.15 0.84
C ASP A 231 14.09 -12.41 1.74
N MET A 232 14.93 -11.39 1.96
CA MET A 232 16.07 -11.52 2.88
C MET A 232 15.66 -11.65 4.34
N ILE A 233 14.67 -10.87 4.80
CA ILE A 233 14.13 -10.99 6.15
C ILE A 233 13.53 -12.39 6.37
N GLU A 234 12.79 -12.92 5.39
CA GLU A 234 12.21 -14.25 5.45
C GLU A 234 13.27 -15.35 5.50
N LYS A 235 14.31 -15.27 4.67
CA LYS A 235 15.44 -16.22 4.72
C LYS A 235 16.15 -16.21 6.07
N LEU A 236 16.31 -15.03 6.69
CA LEU A 236 16.85 -14.90 8.04
C LEU A 236 15.93 -15.52 9.10
N LEU A 237 14.61 -15.32 8.99
CA LEU A 237 13.64 -15.90 9.92
C LEU A 237 13.58 -17.44 9.83
N ASP A 238 13.83 -17.99 8.65
CA ASP A 238 13.76 -19.42 8.35
C ASP A 238 15.10 -20.19 8.55
N CYS A 239 16.17 -19.51 8.98
CA CYS A 239 17.43 -20.18 9.25
C CYS A 239 17.45 -20.86 10.64
N ASP A 240 18.26 -21.92 10.80
CA ASP A 240 18.56 -22.46 12.12
C ASP A 240 19.65 -21.62 12.78
N HIS A 241 19.40 -21.18 14.02
CA HIS A 241 20.38 -20.46 14.81
C HIS A 241 21.45 -21.42 15.36
N SER A 242 22.71 -21.00 15.25
CA SER A 242 23.84 -21.60 15.94
C SER A 242 24.76 -20.50 16.46
N GLY A 243 25.19 -20.57 17.72
CA GLY A 243 26.15 -19.63 18.30
C GLY A 243 25.66 -19.01 19.61
N PRO A 244 26.18 -17.82 19.97
CA PRO A 244 25.76 -17.09 21.16
C PRO A 244 24.29 -16.71 21.12
N VAL A 245 23.62 -16.83 22.26
CA VAL A 245 22.18 -16.61 22.44
C VAL A 245 21.85 -15.28 23.14
N ASP A 246 22.80 -14.35 23.21
CA ASP A 246 22.61 -13.05 23.89
C ASP A 246 21.49 -12.23 23.27
N TRP A 247 21.24 -12.38 21.98
CA TRP A 247 20.11 -11.75 21.29
C TRP A 247 18.74 -12.24 21.77
N VAL A 248 18.64 -13.48 22.26
CA VAL A 248 17.41 -14.03 22.85
C VAL A 248 17.14 -13.34 24.19
N TRP A 249 18.19 -13.12 24.99
CA TRP A 249 18.10 -12.39 26.25
C TRP A 249 17.74 -10.93 26.01
N PHE A 250 18.33 -10.29 25.00
CA PHE A 250 17.95 -8.96 24.57
C PHE A 250 16.45 -8.86 24.23
N ILE A 251 15.90 -9.82 23.48
CA ILE A 251 14.46 -9.85 23.18
C ILE A 251 13.63 -10.03 24.47
N ALA A 252 14.05 -10.88 25.40
CA ALA A 252 13.36 -11.05 26.67
C ALA A 252 13.37 -9.75 27.50
N GLU A 253 14.50 -9.04 27.54
CA GLU A 253 14.63 -7.73 28.18
C GLU A 253 13.74 -6.67 27.54
N LEU A 254 13.59 -6.67 26.20
CA LEU A 254 12.65 -5.78 25.52
C LEU A 254 11.20 -6.07 25.90
N ILE A 255 10.81 -7.34 25.96
CA ILE A 255 9.45 -7.73 26.34
C ILE A 255 9.15 -7.30 27.78
N ASP A 256 10.09 -7.51 28.70
CA ASP A 256 9.97 -7.08 30.09
C ASP A 256 9.92 -5.55 30.22
N TRP A 257 10.78 -4.83 29.48
CA TRP A 257 10.78 -3.36 29.44
C TRP A 257 9.47 -2.76 28.91
N LEU A 258 8.86 -3.43 27.93
CA LEU A 258 7.54 -3.08 27.40
C LEU A 258 6.39 -3.55 28.28
N GLN A 259 6.67 -4.30 29.36
CA GLN A 259 5.68 -4.91 30.25
C GLN A 259 4.69 -5.82 29.50
N LEU A 260 5.21 -6.52 28.49
CA LEU A 260 4.45 -7.45 27.66
C LEU A 260 4.67 -8.89 28.12
N ARG A 261 3.82 -9.79 27.66
CA ARG A 261 3.97 -11.23 27.82
C ARG A 261 4.02 -11.95 26.48
N ALA A 262 4.76 -13.05 26.42
CA ALA A 262 4.89 -13.90 25.25
C ALA A 262 3.77 -14.94 25.12
N ASP A 263 3.07 -15.22 26.23
CA ASP A 263 2.13 -16.32 26.46
C ASP A 263 0.69 -15.82 26.67
N TYR A 264 0.31 -14.71 26.04
CA TYR A 264 -1.07 -14.25 26.05
C TYR A 264 -2.01 -15.33 25.49
N ASP A 265 -3.06 -15.65 26.25
CA ASP A 265 -4.15 -16.55 25.88
C ASP A 265 -5.42 -15.78 25.45
N ASP A 266 -5.39 -14.45 25.52
CA ASP A 266 -6.47 -13.55 25.14
C ASP A 266 -6.10 -12.62 23.97
N TYR A 267 -7.14 -12.10 23.32
CA TYR A 267 -7.03 -11.17 22.22
C TYR A 267 -7.78 -9.88 22.53
N ALA A 268 -7.09 -8.74 22.45
CA ALA A 268 -7.76 -7.45 22.52
C ALA A 268 -8.63 -7.26 21.27
N MET A 269 -9.95 -7.14 21.43
CA MET A 269 -10.85 -6.91 20.30
C MET A 269 -10.84 -5.46 19.77
N ASP A 270 -10.41 -4.51 20.60
CA ASP A 270 -10.29 -3.11 20.21
C ASP A 270 -9.13 -2.94 19.20
N PRO A 271 -9.38 -2.45 17.97
CA PRO A 271 -8.33 -2.23 16.97
C PRO A 271 -7.25 -1.22 17.41
N SER A 272 -7.57 -0.34 18.37
CA SER A 272 -6.64 0.62 18.94
C SER A 272 -5.71 0.01 20.00
N ALA A 273 -6.09 -1.14 20.57
CA ALA A 273 -5.30 -1.88 21.54
C ALA A 273 -4.38 -2.92 20.85
N PRO A 274 -3.06 -2.70 20.80
CA PRO A 274 -2.11 -3.61 20.13
C PRO A 274 -1.85 -4.94 20.86
N TRP A 275 -2.19 -5.04 22.14
CA TRP A 275 -2.00 -6.20 23.01
C TRP A 275 -3.14 -6.23 24.06
N PRO A 276 -3.41 -7.37 24.71
CA PRO A 276 -2.78 -8.69 24.52
C PRO A 276 -3.16 -9.39 23.20
N ARG A 277 -2.27 -10.27 22.70
CA ARG A 277 -2.43 -11.07 21.47
C ARG A 277 -1.31 -12.10 21.27
N SER A 278 -1.55 -13.18 20.54
CA SER A 278 -0.70 -14.40 20.57
C SER A 278 0.66 -14.32 19.83
N PHE A 279 0.86 -13.35 18.92
CA PHE A 279 2.05 -13.28 18.07
C PHE A 279 3.23 -12.43 18.60
N ILE A 280 3.43 -12.28 19.93
CA ILE A 280 4.34 -11.22 20.48
C ILE A 280 5.75 -11.50 20.03
N ILE A 281 6.18 -12.73 20.22
CA ILE A 281 7.51 -13.20 19.84
C ILE A 281 7.72 -13.16 18.34
N HIS A 282 6.74 -13.60 17.54
CA HIS A 282 6.89 -13.59 16.09
C HIS A 282 7.18 -12.18 15.57
N ASP A 283 6.35 -11.21 15.98
CA ASP A 283 6.50 -9.83 15.49
C ASP A 283 7.76 -9.16 16.08
N MET A 284 8.09 -9.41 17.35
CA MET A 284 9.31 -8.88 17.98
C MET A 284 10.59 -9.41 17.33
N VAL A 285 10.67 -10.71 17.04
CA VAL A 285 11.82 -11.31 16.34
C VAL A 285 11.95 -10.75 14.93
N ARG A 286 10.84 -10.58 14.21
CA ARG A 286 10.86 -9.94 12.89
C ARG A 286 11.39 -8.51 12.98
N SER A 287 10.93 -7.71 13.94
CA SER A 287 11.42 -6.34 14.13
C SER A 287 12.90 -6.29 14.51
N PHE A 288 13.36 -7.18 15.40
CA PHE A 288 14.77 -7.32 15.75
C PHE A 288 15.61 -7.60 14.51
N ILE A 289 15.26 -8.62 13.72
CA ILE A 289 16.01 -9.01 12.52
C ILE A 289 16.03 -7.88 11.49
N THR A 290 14.88 -7.24 11.28
CA THR A 290 14.74 -6.13 10.33
C THR A 290 15.68 -4.98 10.67
N MET A 291 15.79 -4.62 11.94
CA MET A 291 16.68 -3.56 12.40
C MET A 291 18.14 -4.03 12.45
N ALA A 292 18.42 -5.26 12.86
CA ALA A 292 19.77 -5.77 13.11
C ALA A 292 20.67 -5.72 11.86
N MET A 293 20.08 -5.77 10.66
CA MET A 293 20.80 -5.60 9.39
C MET A 293 21.58 -4.26 9.29
N PHE A 294 21.16 -3.23 10.04
CA PHE A 294 21.75 -1.88 10.03
C PHE A 294 22.70 -1.61 11.21
N PHE A 295 22.90 -2.58 12.09
CA PHE A 295 23.74 -2.45 13.29
C PHE A 295 24.79 -3.57 13.33
N PRO A 296 25.73 -3.60 12.36
CA PRO A 296 26.66 -4.72 12.21
C PRO A 296 27.70 -4.82 13.32
N ASP A 297 27.91 -3.74 14.07
CA ASP A 297 28.95 -3.59 15.09
C ASP A 297 28.50 -3.96 16.51
N ILE A 298 27.25 -4.41 16.68
CA ILE A 298 26.72 -4.87 17.96
C ILE A 298 26.97 -6.38 18.10
N ASP A 299 27.54 -6.82 19.21
CA ASP A 299 27.95 -8.22 19.40
C ASP A 299 26.78 -9.22 19.25
N PHE A 300 25.62 -8.90 19.83
CA PHE A 300 24.45 -9.80 19.77
C PHE A 300 23.69 -9.74 18.43
N THR A 301 24.03 -8.83 17.50
CA THR A 301 23.50 -8.87 16.12
C THR A 301 24.42 -9.64 15.17
N ALA A 302 25.57 -10.13 15.65
CA ALA A 302 26.60 -10.75 14.82
C ALA A 302 26.11 -11.91 13.95
N PHE A 303 25.10 -12.67 14.38
CA PHE A 303 24.55 -13.77 13.56
C PHE A 303 23.87 -13.24 12.29
N VAL A 304 23.18 -12.09 12.37
CA VAL A 304 22.58 -11.41 11.20
C VAL A 304 23.69 -10.90 10.29
N THR A 305 24.70 -10.23 10.86
CA THR A 305 25.88 -9.74 10.12
C THR A 305 26.59 -10.88 9.39
N ASN A 306 26.77 -12.02 10.03
CA ASN A 306 27.41 -13.19 9.44
C ASN A 306 26.56 -13.81 8.32
N PHE A 307 25.24 -13.86 8.49
CA PHE A 307 24.33 -14.29 7.42
C PHE A 307 24.44 -13.37 6.20
N LEU A 308 24.40 -12.05 6.39
CA LEU A 308 24.55 -11.08 5.30
C LEU A 308 25.92 -11.14 4.62
N LYS A 309 26.97 -11.59 5.34
CA LYS A 309 28.30 -11.82 4.77
C LYS A 309 28.42 -13.11 3.94
N SER A 310 27.40 -13.97 3.96
CA SER A 310 27.40 -15.20 3.16
C SER A 310 27.31 -14.90 1.66
N THR A 311 27.89 -15.78 0.84
CA THR A 311 27.90 -15.63 -0.63
C THR A 311 26.51 -15.42 -1.26
N PRO A 312 25.45 -16.13 -0.84
CA PRO A 312 24.10 -15.89 -1.37
C PRO A 312 23.53 -14.48 -1.12
N CYS A 313 24.05 -13.76 -0.12
CA CYS A 313 23.58 -12.43 0.26
C CYS A 313 24.45 -11.30 -0.32
N GLU A 314 25.47 -11.62 -1.13
CA GLU A 314 26.45 -10.63 -1.59
C GLU A 314 25.81 -9.48 -2.39
N SER A 315 24.87 -9.79 -3.30
CA SER A 315 24.18 -8.76 -4.09
C SER A 315 23.36 -7.82 -3.20
N PHE A 316 22.65 -8.37 -2.23
CA PHE A 316 21.82 -7.62 -1.30
C PHE A 316 22.66 -6.77 -0.35
N ARG A 317 23.74 -7.34 0.22
CA ARG A 317 24.68 -6.64 1.10
C ARG A 317 25.35 -5.45 0.39
N ASN A 318 25.66 -5.62 -0.89
CA ASN A 318 26.31 -4.58 -1.70
C ASN A 318 25.28 -3.62 -2.36
N SER A 319 23.99 -3.76 -2.07
CA SER A 319 22.96 -2.85 -2.57
C SER A 319 23.05 -1.48 -1.88
N ALA A 320 22.46 -0.47 -2.51
CA ALA A 320 22.41 0.87 -1.93
C ALA A 320 21.62 0.93 -0.61
N LEU A 321 20.84 -0.10 -0.24
CA LEU A 321 20.09 -0.16 1.03
C LEU A 321 21.00 0.12 2.24
N PHE A 322 22.24 -0.36 2.20
CA PHE A 322 23.23 -0.21 3.28
C PHE A 322 24.21 0.95 3.07
N ASP A 323 24.01 1.77 2.03
CA ASP A 323 24.79 2.99 1.77
C ASP A 323 23.88 4.24 1.84
N PRO A 324 23.68 4.82 3.04
CA PRO A 324 22.92 6.05 3.20
C PRO A 324 23.44 7.20 2.33
N LYS A 325 24.76 7.32 2.15
CA LYS A 325 25.38 8.42 1.40
C LYS A 325 25.10 8.31 -0.09
N GLN A 326 25.08 7.10 -0.64
CA GLN A 326 24.66 6.87 -2.02
C GLN A 326 23.16 7.13 -2.20
N ARG A 327 22.31 6.65 -1.27
CA ARG A 327 20.85 6.77 -1.40
C ARG A 327 20.35 8.22 -1.41
N VAL A 328 20.95 9.10 -0.61
CA VAL A 328 20.52 10.51 -0.57
C VAL A 328 20.79 11.27 -1.87
N MET A 329 21.70 10.78 -2.72
CA MET A 329 22.04 11.43 -4.00
C MET A 329 20.91 11.39 -5.02
N THR A 330 19.91 10.53 -4.84
CA THR A 330 18.78 10.40 -5.77
C THR A 330 17.47 10.43 -5.00
N ARG A 331 16.65 11.45 -5.26
CA ARG A 331 15.29 11.51 -4.71
C ARG A 331 14.42 10.41 -5.34
N PRO A 332 13.56 9.72 -4.59
CA PRO A 332 12.59 8.81 -5.15
C PRO A 332 11.63 9.56 -6.09
N ASP A 333 11.27 8.93 -7.21
CA ASP A 333 10.30 9.46 -8.17
C ASP A 333 8.87 9.24 -7.68
N ARG A 334 8.51 9.99 -6.63
CA ARG A 334 7.20 9.99 -5.97
C ARG A 334 6.71 11.41 -5.77
N ARG A 335 5.39 11.55 -5.67
CA ARG A 335 4.76 12.81 -5.33
C ARG A 335 4.83 13.15 -3.84
N GLY A 336 4.69 14.43 -3.54
CA GLY A 336 4.62 14.96 -2.18
C GLY A 336 3.34 14.53 -1.43
N ARG A 337 3.35 14.73 -0.11
CA ARG A 337 2.24 14.42 0.80
C ARG A 337 1.07 15.41 0.75
N THR A 338 1.27 16.56 0.12
CA THR A 338 0.37 17.73 0.18
C THR A 338 -1.01 17.40 -0.39
N SER A 339 -2.04 17.50 0.45
CA SER A 339 -3.45 17.31 0.03
C SER A 339 -4.04 18.56 -0.63
N ASN A 340 -5.26 18.43 -1.16
CA ASN A 340 -6.00 19.53 -1.77
C ASN A 340 -6.10 20.78 -0.86
N MET A 341 -6.22 20.57 0.46
CA MET A 341 -6.31 21.64 1.46
C MET A 341 -5.08 22.56 1.50
N TYR A 342 -3.89 22.04 1.21
CA TYR A 342 -2.62 22.77 1.34
C TYR A 342 -1.97 23.13 0.00
N ARG A 343 -2.55 22.68 -1.12
CA ARG A 343 -2.11 23.11 -2.44
C ARG A 343 -2.61 24.51 -2.73
N ARG A 344 -1.77 25.29 -3.42
CA ARG A 344 -2.15 26.63 -3.86
C ARG A 344 -3.24 26.54 -4.94
N SER A 345 -4.15 27.50 -4.98
CA SER A 345 -5.29 27.48 -5.89
C SER A 345 -4.89 27.49 -7.37
N GLU A 346 -3.71 28.03 -7.70
CA GLU A 346 -3.15 28.02 -9.07
C GLU A 346 -2.87 26.61 -9.57
N PHE A 347 -2.57 25.66 -8.67
CA PHE A 347 -2.38 24.26 -9.00
C PHE A 347 -3.66 23.65 -9.62
N TRP A 348 -4.83 24.16 -9.26
CA TRP A 348 -6.13 23.66 -9.72
C TRP A 348 -6.74 24.48 -10.86
N ALA A 349 -6.10 25.59 -11.27
CA ALA A 349 -6.68 26.56 -12.22
C ALA A 349 -7.13 25.94 -13.55
N LYS A 350 -6.33 25.02 -14.13
CA LYS A 350 -6.69 24.34 -15.38
C LYS A 350 -7.92 23.43 -15.19
N SER A 351 -7.98 22.68 -14.07
CA SER A 351 -9.14 21.85 -13.76
C SER A 351 -10.41 22.68 -13.59
N LYS A 352 -10.33 23.84 -12.90
CA LYS A 352 -11.46 24.75 -12.73
C LYS A 352 -12.00 25.25 -14.07
N SER A 353 -11.09 25.56 -15.00
CA SER A 353 -11.50 26.05 -16.32
C SER A 353 -12.37 25.06 -17.10
N LEU A 354 -12.18 23.75 -16.89
CA LEU A 354 -13.00 22.70 -17.51
C LEU A 354 -14.46 22.77 -17.06
N MET A 355 -14.69 23.12 -15.79
CA MET A 355 -16.02 23.20 -15.19
C MET A 355 -16.77 24.49 -15.55
N THR A 356 -16.06 25.51 -16.03
CA THR A 356 -16.65 26.78 -16.46
C THR A 356 -17.10 26.81 -17.92
N THR A 357 -16.84 25.74 -18.68
CA THR A 357 -17.24 25.68 -20.09
C THR A 357 -18.72 25.33 -20.25
N GLU A 358 -19.35 25.75 -21.34
CA GLU A 358 -20.72 25.35 -21.69
C GLU A 358 -20.82 23.87 -22.12
N LYS A 359 -19.67 23.24 -22.42
CA LYS A 359 -19.60 21.83 -22.82
C LYS A 359 -19.48 20.94 -21.59
N HIS A 360 -19.91 19.69 -21.73
CA HIS A 360 -19.69 18.70 -20.69
C HIS A 360 -18.18 18.49 -20.48
N TYR A 361 -17.71 18.47 -19.23
CA TYR A 361 -16.27 18.48 -18.92
C TYR A 361 -15.50 17.33 -19.58
N ALA A 362 -16.13 16.14 -19.70
CA ALA A 362 -15.52 14.99 -20.35
C ALA A 362 -15.24 15.24 -21.84
N ASP A 363 -16.09 16.02 -22.53
CA ASP A 363 -15.89 16.34 -23.96
C ASP A 363 -14.73 17.32 -24.20
N VAL A 364 -14.41 18.14 -23.20
CA VAL A 364 -13.30 19.11 -23.25
C VAL A 364 -12.09 18.68 -22.43
N TYR A 365 -12.10 17.46 -21.89
CA TYR A 365 -11.03 16.95 -21.05
C TYR A 365 -9.74 16.77 -21.87
N PRO A 366 -8.61 17.35 -21.46
CA PRO A 366 -7.37 17.30 -22.25
C PRO A 366 -6.88 15.86 -22.51
N LEU A 367 -6.52 15.54 -23.76
CA LEU A 367 -6.09 14.19 -24.13
C LEU A 367 -4.76 13.79 -23.46
N ASP A 368 -3.83 14.73 -23.32
CA ASP A 368 -2.57 14.56 -22.59
C ASP A 368 -2.80 14.16 -21.13
N TRP A 369 -3.80 14.75 -20.48
CA TRP A 369 -4.22 14.37 -19.14
C TRP A 369 -4.75 12.93 -19.11
N SER A 370 -5.60 12.55 -20.06
CA SER A 370 -6.11 11.18 -20.17
C SER A 370 -5.02 10.14 -20.40
N LEU A 371 -4.02 10.46 -21.23
CA LEU A 371 -2.86 9.60 -21.49
C LEU A 371 -2.03 9.36 -20.23
N ALA A 372 -1.91 10.36 -19.35
CA ALA A 372 -1.22 10.20 -18.07
C ALA A 372 -2.08 9.48 -17.02
N ILE A 373 -3.35 9.84 -16.88
CA ILE A 373 -4.21 9.41 -15.77
C ILE A 373 -4.77 8.01 -15.95
N ARG A 374 -5.29 7.67 -17.14
CA ARG A 374 -6.04 6.42 -17.32
C ARG A 374 -5.20 5.16 -17.04
N PRO A 375 -3.92 5.08 -17.44
CA PRO A 375 -3.06 3.97 -17.04
C PRO A 375 -2.86 3.87 -15.52
N MET A 376 -2.74 5.00 -14.82
CA MET A 376 -2.60 5.02 -13.36
C MET A 376 -3.89 4.56 -12.67
N VAL A 377 -5.05 5.06 -13.12
CA VAL A 377 -6.37 4.61 -12.63
C VAL A 377 -6.55 3.11 -12.87
N ALA A 378 -6.18 2.60 -14.04
CA ALA A 378 -6.21 1.17 -14.33
C ALA A 378 -5.32 0.35 -13.40
N GLN A 379 -4.10 0.82 -13.10
CA GLN A 379 -3.20 0.11 -12.17
C GLN A 379 -3.74 0.11 -10.73
N LEU A 380 -4.29 1.25 -10.28
CA LEU A 380 -4.94 1.36 -8.97
C LEU A 380 -6.19 0.47 -8.87
N TYR A 381 -6.97 0.36 -9.95
CA TYR A 381 -8.13 -0.53 -9.99
C TYR A 381 -7.72 -2.00 -9.98
N LYS A 382 -6.73 -2.36 -10.81
CA LYS A 382 -6.19 -3.73 -10.91
C LYS A 382 -5.67 -4.22 -9.56
N SER A 383 -4.95 -3.37 -8.83
CA SER A 383 -4.42 -3.64 -7.48
C SER A 383 -5.49 -3.60 -6.37
N GLY A 384 -6.70 -3.13 -6.64
CA GLY A 384 -7.78 -3.04 -5.65
C GLY A 384 -7.70 -1.81 -4.73
N ILE A 385 -6.84 -0.83 -5.05
CA ILE A 385 -6.76 0.43 -4.31
C ILE A 385 -8.02 1.29 -4.53
N ILE A 386 -8.59 1.23 -5.73
CA ILE A 386 -9.88 1.85 -6.07
C ILE A 386 -10.85 0.81 -6.62
N ALA A 387 -12.14 1.13 -6.59
CA ALA A 387 -13.20 0.33 -7.16
C ALA A 387 -14.20 1.22 -7.91
N PRO A 388 -14.95 0.68 -8.89
CA PRO A 388 -16.09 1.39 -9.47
C PRO A 388 -17.09 1.76 -8.38
N ALA A 389 -17.65 2.96 -8.47
CA ALA A 389 -18.73 3.40 -7.59
C ALA A 389 -20.00 3.63 -8.42
N TYR A 390 -21.14 3.15 -7.92
CA TYR A 390 -22.41 3.23 -8.62
C TYR A 390 -23.17 4.52 -8.26
N TYR A 391 -22.47 5.66 -8.30
CA TYR A 391 -23.07 6.98 -8.10
C TYR A 391 -23.41 7.62 -9.44
N GLN A 392 -24.31 8.60 -9.42
CA GLN A 392 -24.52 9.47 -10.59
C GLN A 392 -23.21 10.23 -10.88
N ALA A 393 -22.80 10.27 -12.15
CA ALA A 393 -21.57 10.93 -12.59
C ALA A 393 -21.71 12.47 -12.60
N ASP A 394 -21.81 13.05 -11.40
CA ASP A 394 -22.04 14.48 -11.16
C ASP A 394 -21.25 14.94 -9.94
N LEU A 395 -20.56 16.08 -10.01
CA LEU A 395 -19.73 16.60 -8.91
C LEU A 395 -20.54 17.08 -7.70
N ARG A 396 -21.87 17.18 -7.80
CA ARG A 396 -22.75 17.35 -6.63
C ARG A 396 -22.87 16.06 -5.81
N VAL A 397 -22.58 14.91 -6.42
CA VAL A 397 -22.74 13.57 -5.83
C VAL A 397 -21.39 12.87 -5.61
N VAL A 398 -20.38 13.20 -6.42
CA VAL A 398 -19.02 12.66 -6.40
C VAL A 398 -18.05 13.71 -5.87
N GLY A 399 -17.19 13.33 -4.93
CA GLY A 399 -16.38 14.27 -4.15
C GLY A 399 -15.26 14.97 -4.91
N GLY A 400 -14.78 14.41 -6.03
CA GLY A 400 -13.67 15.01 -6.76
C GLY A 400 -13.59 14.70 -8.25
N LEU A 401 -12.62 15.35 -8.90
CA LEU A 401 -12.32 15.22 -10.33
C LEU A 401 -10.84 14.87 -10.51
N ALA A 402 -10.56 13.79 -11.24
CA ALA A 402 -9.20 13.46 -11.62
C ALA A 402 -8.66 14.54 -12.59
N THR A 403 -7.47 15.04 -12.29
CA THR A 403 -6.79 16.11 -13.02
C THR A 403 -5.30 15.79 -13.10
N ALA A 404 -4.66 16.20 -14.19
CA ALA A 404 -3.24 15.92 -14.40
C ALA A 404 -2.42 17.20 -14.17
N ASN A 405 -1.37 17.10 -13.37
CA ASN A 405 -0.47 18.23 -13.15
C ASN A 405 0.95 17.73 -12.80
N THR A 406 1.88 18.65 -12.59
CA THR A 406 3.28 18.39 -12.23
C THR A 406 3.59 19.04 -10.89
N GLU A 407 4.51 18.45 -10.12
CA GLU A 407 5.03 19.10 -8.91
C GLU A 407 6.37 19.81 -9.21
N PRO A 408 6.75 20.85 -8.46
CA PRO A 408 7.99 21.60 -8.69
C PRO A 408 9.26 20.72 -8.76
N GLU A 409 9.28 19.64 -7.99
CA GLU A 409 10.36 18.64 -7.94
C GLU A 409 10.32 17.63 -9.10
N ARG A 410 9.19 17.56 -9.83
CA ARG A 410 8.94 16.65 -10.96
C ARG A 410 8.29 17.41 -12.13
N PRO A 411 8.91 18.49 -12.64
CA PRO A 411 8.27 19.43 -13.58
C PRO A 411 7.95 18.80 -14.94
N ASP A 412 8.64 17.72 -15.31
CA ASP A 412 8.45 17.03 -16.59
C ASP A 412 7.55 15.79 -16.49
N LYS A 413 7.00 15.49 -15.30
CA LYS A 413 6.22 14.27 -15.07
C LYS A 413 4.78 14.61 -14.68
N LEU A 414 3.92 14.59 -15.70
CA LEU A 414 2.48 14.73 -15.52
C LEU A 414 1.94 13.53 -14.73
N ASP A 415 1.23 13.78 -13.64
CA ASP A 415 0.79 12.76 -12.67
C ASP A 415 -0.69 12.92 -12.32
N LEU A 416 -1.27 11.89 -11.69
CA LEU A 416 -2.67 11.85 -11.23
C LEU A 416 -2.83 12.63 -9.92
N PHE A 417 -3.70 13.62 -9.95
CA PHE A 417 -4.22 14.33 -8.79
C PHE A 417 -5.75 14.28 -8.78
N ILE A 418 -6.36 14.32 -7.60
CA ILE A 418 -7.80 14.47 -7.46
C ILE A 418 -8.10 15.87 -6.92
N ASN A 419 -8.84 16.67 -7.68
CA ASN A 419 -9.37 17.93 -7.16
C ASN A 419 -10.62 17.65 -6.31
N TYR A 420 -10.55 17.93 -5.01
CA TYR A 420 -11.65 17.77 -4.05
C TYR A 420 -12.27 19.12 -3.62
N GLU A 421 -12.12 20.17 -4.43
CA GLU A 421 -12.82 21.43 -4.20
C GLU A 421 -14.34 21.20 -4.23
N ASP A 422 -14.99 21.47 -3.10
CA ASP A 422 -16.42 21.25 -2.88
C ASP A 422 -17.21 22.54 -3.10
N ASP A 423 -17.37 22.92 -4.38
CA ASP A 423 -18.09 24.15 -4.77
C ASP A 423 -19.57 24.15 -4.34
N TYR A 424 -20.14 22.97 -4.07
CA TYR A 424 -21.55 22.79 -3.69
C TYR A 424 -21.76 22.69 -2.17
N GLY A 425 -20.70 22.52 -1.38
CA GLY A 425 -20.78 22.35 0.08
C GLY A 425 -21.36 21.01 0.53
N ASN A 426 -21.33 19.98 -0.34
CA ASN A 426 -21.92 18.66 -0.07
C ASN A 426 -20.97 17.72 0.68
N PHE A 427 -19.68 18.04 0.73
CA PHE A 427 -18.61 17.24 1.34
C PHE A 427 -17.84 18.05 2.39
N PRO A 428 -18.51 18.50 3.46
CA PRO A 428 -17.89 19.38 4.46
C PRO A 428 -16.72 18.70 5.16
N GLN A 429 -15.57 19.37 5.15
CA GLN A 429 -14.36 18.91 5.81
C GLN A 429 -14.41 19.23 7.31
N LYS A 430 -14.57 18.19 8.14
CA LYS A 430 -14.55 18.32 9.60
C LYS A 430 -13.51 17.38 10.19
N PHE A 431 -12.50 17.94 10.85
CA PHE A 431 -11.44 17.18 11.51
C PHE A 431 -11.63 17.22 13.03
N PRO A 432 -11.43 16.08 13.74
CA PRO A 432 -11.42 16.07 15.19
C PRO A 432 -10.31 16.97 15.76
N PRO A 433 -10.49 17.57 16.96
CA PRO A 433 -9.47 18.43 17.57
C PRO A 433 -8.12 17.74 17.83
N SER A 434 -8.09 16.41 17.92
CA SER A 434 -6.86 15.63 18.08
C SER A 434 -5.99 15.60 16.81
N PHE A 435 -6.56 15.93 15.65
CA PHE A 435 -5.87 15.92 14.37
C PHE A 435 -5.09 17.24 14.21
N ALA A 436 -3.77 17.13 14.12
CA ALA A 436 -2.88 18.27 13.96
C ALA A 436 -2.45 18.41 12.49
N GLY A 437 -2.50 19.64 11.97
CA GLY A 437 -1.96 19.98 10.66
C GLY A 437 -0.43 20.10 10.63
N PRO A 438 0.20 20.09 9.45
CA PRO A 438 1.65 20.18 9.27
C PRO A 438 2.33 21.34 9.99
N ASP A 439 1.63 22.47 10.12
CA ASP A 439 2.09 23.67 10.84
C ASP A 439 2.32 23.43 12.35
N LYS A 440 1.70 22.38 12.91
CA LYS A 440 1.81 22.01 14.33
C LYS A 440 2.69 20.79 14.57
N TRP A 441 3.24 20.18 13.53
CA TRP A 441 4.09 19.00 13.66
C TRP A 441 5.49 19.38 14.11
N PRO A 442 6.15 18.56 14.96
CA PRO A 442 7.49 18.86 15.44
C PRO A 442 8.48 18.93 14.27
N GLU A 443 9.45 19.85 14.36
CA GLU A 443 10.59 19.91 13.46
C GLU A 443 11.65 18.89 13.90
N LEU A 444 12.07 18.00 12.99
CA LEU A 444 12.90 16.85 13.35
C LEU A 444 14.37 17.23 13.58
N LEU A 445 14.95 18.05 12.70
CA LEU A 445 16.38 18.40 12.78
C LEU A 445 16.75 19.19 14.05
N PRO A 446 16.00 20.25 14.46
CA PRO A 446 16.28 20.93 15.72
C PRO A 446 16.22 19.99 16.93
N ARG A 447 15.30 19.02 16.94
CA ARG A 447 15.21 18.01 18.01
C ARG A 447 16.42 17.09 18.04
N ALA A 448 16.91 16.65 16.87
CA ALA A 448 18.13 15.84 16.78
C ALA A 448 19.35 16.61 17.30
N GLN A 449 19.49 17.89 16.93
CA GLN A 449 20.57 18.77 17.40
C GLN A 449 20.52 18.96 18.93
N GLU A 450 19.34 19.26 19.48
CA GLU A 450 19.15 19.39 20.94
C GLU A 450 19.48 18.10 21.69
N TYR A 451 19.16 16.94 21.12
CA TYR A 451 19.46 15.64 21.72
C TYR A 451 20.96 15.35 21.70
N ALA A 452 21.64 15.60 20.57
CA ALA A 452 23.09 15.42 20.43
C ALA A 452 23.92 16.29 21.38
N LEU A 453 23.45 17.52 21.68
CA LEU A 453 24.10 18.40 22.65
C LEU A 453 24.18 17.78 24.06
N LYS A 454 23.18 16.98 24.44
CA LYS A 454 23.13 16.29 25.73
C LYS A 454 23.82 14.93 25.69
N ASN A 455 23.90 14.32 24.50
CA ASN A 455 24.38 12.97 24.28
C ASN A 455 25.44 12.96 23.16
N PRO A 456 26.74 13.18 23.47
CA PRO A 456 27.78 13.31 22.46
C PRO A 456 28.01 12.06 21.58
N SER A 457 27.56 10.88 22.03
CA SER A 457 27.65 9.61 21.29
C SER A 457 26.34 9.24 20.60
N ALA A 458 25.39 10.17 20.53
CA ALA A 458 24.05 9.90 20.02
C ALA A 458 24.09 9.37 18.58
N ARG A 459 23.22 8.39 18.32
CA ARG A 459 22.94 7.86 16.99
C ARG A 459 21.48 8.12 16.66
N PHE A 460 21.20 8.28 15.38
CA PHE A 460 19.88 8.64 14.89
C PHE A 460 19.35 7.62 13.89
N ALA A 461 18.04 7.50 13.82
CA ALA A 461 17.34 6.84 12.74
C ALA A 461 16.15 7.68 12.30
N LEU A 462 16.05 7.94 10.99
CA LEU A 462 14.90 8.52 10.33
C LEU A 462 14.15 7.39 9.63
N MET A 463 13.04 6.95 10.23
CA MET A 463 12.24 5.81 9.80
C MET A 463 10.96 6.30 9.13
N ARG A 464 10.80 6.03 7.83
CA ARG A 464 9.58 6.34 7.10
C ARG A 464 8.65 5.13 7.08
N LEU A 465 7.38 5.32 7.40
CA LEU A 465 6.38 4.31 7.14
C LEU A 465 6.04 4.29 5.65
N TRP A 466 5.85 3.08 5.12
CA TRP A 466 5.50 2.88 3.72
C TRP A 466 4.19 3.60 3.41
N SER A 467 4.21 4.36 2.32
CA SER A 467 3.03 4.96 1.69
C SER A 467 3.30 5.10 0.19
N ALA A 468 2.28 4.79 -0.62
CA ALA A 468 2.35 4.96 -2.06
C ALA A 468 2.33 6.45 -2.44
N PRO A 469 2.72 6.82 -3.67
CA PRO A 469 2.60 8.20 -4.13
C PRO A 469 1.15 8.72 -4.05
N HIS A 470 0.13 7.91 -4.32
CA HIS A 470 -1.26 8.39 -4.44
C HIS A 470 -2.15 8.15 -3.20
N PHE A 471 -1.77 7.26 -2.28
CA PHE A 471 -2.57 6.93 -1.10
C PHE A 471 -1.73 6.57 0.13
N TYR A 472 -2.34 6.68 1.30
CA TYR A 472 -1.84 6.11 2.55
C TYR A 472 -2.47 4.72 2.76
N PRO A 473 -1.77 3.75 3.40
CA PRO A 473 -2.29 2.41 3.72
C PRO A 473 -3.30 2.44 4.88
N LEU A 474 -4.26 3.36 4.83
CA LEU A 474 -5.30 3.58 5.81
C LEU A 474 -6.64 3.32 5.12
N MET A 475 -7.46 2.45 5.67
CA MET A 475 -8.75 2.13 5.05
C MET A 475 -9.75 3.28 5.11
N VAL A 476 -10.48 3.48 4.03
CA VAL A 476 -11.67 4.35 4.03
C VAL A 476 -12.88 3.51 4.43
N GLY A 477 -13.52 3.89 5.55
CA GLY A 477 -14.78 3.28 5.99
C GLY A 477 -15.86 3.42 4.92
N LEU A 478 -16.72 2.41 4.76
CA LEU A 478 -17.72 2.34 3.69
C LEU A 478 -18.57 3.61 3.59
N GLN A 479 -18.99 4.16 4.73
CA GLN A 479 -19.78 5.38 4.83
C GLN A 479 -19.07 6.65 4.35
N ASN A 480 -17.73 6.64 4.32
CA ASN A 480 -16.90 7.78 3.91
C ASN A 480 -16.43 7.66 2.45
N ARG A 481 -16.62 6.51 1.79
CA ARG A 481 -16.12 6.25 0.43
C ARG A 481 -16.70 7.21 -0.62
N GLN A 482 -17.94 7.67 -0.45
CA GLN A 482 -18.54 8.66 -1.35
C GLN A 482 -17.80 10.00 -1.30
N GLY A 483 -17.47 10.50 -0.10
CA GLY A 483 -16.73 11.76 0.04
C GLY A 483 -15.31 11.70 -0.52
N CYS A 484 -14.74 10.50 -0.64
CA CYS A 484 -13.46 10.27 -1.28
C CYS A 484 -13.60 9.84 -2.75
N SER A 485 -14.80 9.78 -3.34
CA SER A 485 -14.96 9.32 -4.72
C SER A 485 -14.53 10.38 -5.74
N PHE A 486 -14.20 9.97 -6.96
CA PHE A 486 -13.80 10.88 -8.03
C PHE A 486 -14.32 10.47 -9.41
N LEU A 487 -14.45 11.47 -10.27
CA LEU A 487 -14.72 11.33 -11.70
C LEU A 487 -13.41 11.29 -12.49
N ASP A 488 -13.34 10.45 -13.52
CA ASP A 488 -12.25 10.49 -14.49
C ASP A 488 -12.66 11.15 -15.82
N SER A 489 -11.74 11.15 -16.79
CA SER A 489 -11.93 11.79 -18.09
C SER A 489 -13.02 11.18 -18.96
N ALA A 490 -13.47 9.95 -18.65
CA ALA A 490 -14.56 9.27 -19.34
C ALA A 490 -15.87 9.34 -18.54
N ALA A 491 -15.94 10.24 -17.55
CA ALA A 491 -17.06 10.38 -16.61
C ALA A 491 -17.39 9.09 -15.84
N ARG A 492 -16.40 8.21 -15.64
CA ARG A 492 -16.55 7.04 -14.78
C ARG A 492 -16.36 7.48 -13.33
N VAL A 493 -17.16 6.89 -12.44
CA VAL A 493 -17.05 7.15 -11.01
C VAL A 493 -16.23 6.06 -10.34
N TRP A 494 -15.22 6.48 -9.60
CA TRP A 494 -14.33 5.64 -8.82
C TRP A 494 -14.43 5.99 -7.34
N GLN A 495 -14.30 5.00 -6.48
CA GLN A 495 -14.16 5.19 -5.03
C GLN A 495 -12.85 4.59 -4.54
N TRP A 496 -12.26 5.22 -3.54
CA TRP A 496 -11.05 4.72 -2.90
C TRP A 496 -11.37 3.71 -1.80
N ASN A 497 -10.60 2.63 -1.75
CA ASN A 497 -10.59 1.70 -0.63
C ASN A 497 -9.65 2.15 0.49
N PHE A 498 -8.65 2.98 0.15
CA PHE A 498 -7.63 3.52 1.07
C PHE A 498 -7.49 5.03 0.93
N VAL A 499 -7.09 5.73 1.99
CA VAL A 499 -7.11 7.20 2.07
C VAL A 499 -6.23 7.80 0.96
N PRO A 500 -6.81 8.52 -0.01
CA PRO A 500 -6.02 9.17 -1.05
C PRO A 500 -5.28 10.38 -0.50
N LYS A 501 -4.05 10.62 -0.97
CA LYS A 501 -3.24 11.76 -0.49
C LYS A 501 -3.83 13.12 -0.85
N ASP A 502 -4.63 13.18 -1.91
CA ASP A 502 -5.31 14.43 -2.30
C ASP A 502 -6.51 14.78 -1.44
N MET A 503 -7.11 13.82 -0.71
CA MET A 503 -8.24 14.10 0.16
C MET A 503 -7.85 15.19 1.16
N PRO A 504 -8.66 16.25 1.35
CA PRO A 504 -8.35 17.30 2.30
C PRO A 504 -8.04 16.72 3.69
N GLY A 505 -6.90 17.09 4.26
CA GLY A 505 -6.46 16.63 5.60
C GLY A 505 -6.07 15.15 5.68
N SER A 506 -5.85 14.46 4.55
CA SER A 506 -5.36 13.07 4.53
C SER A 506 -4.06 12.90 5.33
N GLU A 507 -3.18 13.89 5.28
CA GLU A 507 -1.90 13.90 5.98
C GLU A 507 -2.07 13.96 7.52
N PHE A 508 -3.20 14.50 8.01
CA PHE A 508 -3.52 14.49 9.44
C PHE A 508 -3.83 13.07 9.91
N SER A 509 -4.51 12.30 9.07
CA SER A 509 -4.87 10.91 9.38
C SER A 509 -3.62 10.07 9.56
N MET A 510 -2.65 10.20 8.64
CA MET A 510 -1.39 9.49 8.73
C MET A 510 -0.59 9.89 9.98
N HIS A 511 -0.45 11.20 10.24
CA HIS A 511 0.26 11.67 11.43
C HIS A 511 -0.41 11.22 12.73
N ASN A 512 -1.73 11.36 12.84
CA ASN A 512 -2.48 10.94 14.04
C ASN A 512 -2.32 9.43 14.28
N VAL A 513 -2.38 8.63 13.24
CA VAL A 513 -2.24 7.17 13.32
C VAL A 513 -0.87 6.73 13.86
N ILE A 514 0.21 7.42 13.45
CA ILE A 514 1.56 7.17 14.00
C ILE A 514 1.67 7.68 15.42
N LYS A 515 1.25 8.94 15.66
CA LYS A 515 1.33 9.60 16.96
C LYS A 515 0.61 8.80 18.05
N THR A 516 -0.67 8.48 17.85
CA THR A 516 -1.46 7.70 18.83
C THR A 516 -0.83 6.34 19.10
N ARG A 517 -0.15 5.76 18.10
CA ARG A 517 0.51 4.48 18.27
C ARG A 517 1.79 4.58 19.11
N LEU A 518 2.61 5.61 18.89
CA LEU A 518 3.79 5.87 19.71
C LEU A 518 3.42 6.30 21.13
N GLU A 519 2.30 7.01 21.31
CA GLU A 519 1.79 7.43 22.62
C GLU A 519 1.49 6.27 23.57
N LEU A 520 1.20 5.06 23.06
CA LEU A 520 1.00 3.86 23.88
C LEU A 520 2.28 3.43 24.63
N LEU A 521 3.45 3.84 24.15
CA LEU A 521 4.77 3.54 24.71
C LEU A 521 5.51 4.82 25.07
N ARG A 522 4.77 5.87 25.43
CA ARG A 522 5.32 7.20 25.70
C ARG A 522 6.41 7.19 26.78
N GLU A 523 6.19 6.43 27.85
CA GLU A 523 7.15 6.33 28.97
C GLU A 523 8.47 5.70 28.54
N GLN A 524 8.43 4.77 27.59
CA GLN A 524 9.60 4.10 27.01
C GLN A 524 10.30 4.96 25.95
N PHE A 525 9.54 5.78 25.23
CA PHE A 525 10.04 6.51 24.08
C PHE A 525 10.46 7.96 24.35
N GLU A 526 9.96 8.62 25.40
CA GLU A 526 10.37 9.99 25.69
C GLU A 526 11.76 10.05 26.37
N PRO A 527 12.65 10.97 25.96
CA PRO A 527 12.52 11.94 24.86
C PRO A 527 13.06 11.43 23.49
N GLY A 528 13.41 10.15 23.38
CA GLY A 528 14.12 9.54 22.25
C GLY A 528 13.33 9.31 20.95
N VAL A 529 12.00 9.49 20.93
CA VAL A 529 11.20 9.30 19.70
C VAL A 529 10.24 10.47 19.46
N VAL A 530 10.21 10.95 18.22
CA VAL A 530 9.28 11.98 17.73
C VAL A 530 8.79 11.60 16.33
N SER A 531 7.59 12.04 15.95
CA SER A 531 7.02 11.77 14.63
C SER A 531 6.44 13.01 13.96
N ARG A 532 6.43 13.00 12.64
CA ARG A 532 5.89 14.05 11.76
C ARG A 532 5.36 13.35 10.50
N GLY A 533 4.11 13.58 10.12
CA GLY A 533 3.55 12.93 8.92
C GLY A 533 3.68 11.40 8.96
N ASP A 534 4.34 10.82 7.95
CA ASP A 534 4.71 9.39 7.89
C ASP A 534 6.15 9.08 8.35
N LEU A 535 6.85 10.06 8.93
CA LEU A 535 8.23 9.97 9.44
C LEU A 535 8.29 9.82 10.96
N ILE A 536 9.25 9.02 11.42
CA ILE A 536 9.60 8.83 12.82
C ILE A 536 11.11 9.09 12.97
N LEU A 537 11.49 10.02 13.84
CA LEU A 537 12.86 10.22 14.28
C LEU A 537 13.06 9.46 15.59
N ALA A 538 13.96 8.48 15.57
CA ALA A 538 14.44 7.76 16.74
C ALA A 538 15.87 8.22 17.08
N MET A 539 16.14 8.41 18.36
CA MET A 539 17.37 8.97 18.92
C MET A 539 17.80 8.10 20.10
N GLY A 540 18.99 7.50 19.99
CA GLY A 540 19.60 6.75 21.09
C GLY A 540 20.85 7.46 21.59
N GLU A 541 21.15 7.33 22.87
CA GLU A 541 22.35 7.90 23.50
C GLU A 541 23.65 7.33 22.90
N ASN A 542 23.55 6.11 22.36
CA ASN A 542 24.60 5.37 21.67
C ASN A 542 23.97 4.39 20.66
N VAL A 543 24.82 3.60 20.00
CA VAL A 543 24.40 2.63 18.96
C VAL A 543 23.48 1.52 19.50
N GLU A 544 23.71 1.03 20.71
CA GLU A 544 22.90 -0.04 21.32
C GLU A 544 21.52 0.45 21.73
N GLU A 545 21.44 1.64 22.37
CA GLU A 545 20.15 2.21 22.73
C GLU A 545 19.34 2.60 21.48
N LEU A 546 20.00 3.11 20.42
CA LEU A 546 19.31 3.35 19.15
C LEU A 546 18.76 2.04 18.56
N PHE A 547 19.54 0.94 18.60
CA PHE A 547 19.09 -0.35 18.11
C PHE A 547 17.84 -0.85 18.86
N LYS A 548 17.83 -0.73 20.20
CA LYS A 548 16.68 -1.01 21.05
C LYS A 548 15.46 -0.17 20.67
N ILE A 549 15.62 1.15 20.56
CA ILE A 549 14.52 2.06 20.20
C ILE A 549 13.98 1.73 18.80
N CYS A 550 14.84 1.54 17.80
CA CYS A 550 14.43 1.21 16.44
C CYS A 550 13.68 -0.13 16.37
N THR A 551 14.14 -1.13 17.12
CA THR A 551 13.47 -2.44 17.22
C THR A 551 12.06 -2.30 17.77
N VAL A 552 11.90 -1.53 18.86
CA VAL A 552 10.60 -1.32 19.50
C VAL A 552 9.68 -0.41 18.67
N VAL A 553 10.20 0.64 18.02
CA VAL A 553 9.42 1.47 17.08
C VAL A 553 8.89 0.60 15.92
N THR A 554 9.76 -0.24 15.35
CA THR A 554 9.37 -1.18 14.28
C THR A 554 8.30 -2.14 14.75
N PHE A 555 8.47 -2.74 15.94
CA PHE A 555 7.49 -3.64 16.54
C PHE A 555 6.15 -2.94 16.77
N ALA A 556 6.17 -1.75 17.38
CA ALA A 556 4.97 -0.97 17.66
C ALA A 556 4.23 -0.60 16.36
N MET A 557 4.94 -0.21 15.30
CA MET A 557 4.30 0.17 14.04
C MET A 557 3.78 -1.04 13.26
N GLN A 558 4.52 -2.15 13.21
CA GLN A 558 4.19 -3.29 12.35
C GLN A 558 3.37 -4.39 13.03
N THR A 559 3.12 -4.31 14.35
CA THR A 559 2.16 -5.18 15.05
C THR A 559 0.70 -4.76 14.78
N LYS A 560 -0.27 -5.53 15.32
CA LYS A 560 -1.73 -5.35 15.18
C LYS A 560 -2.15 -3.89 15.01
N PRO A 561 -2.78 -3.46 13.91
CA PRO A 561 -3.52 -4.30 12.95
C PRO A 561 -2.65 -4.85 11.81
N TRP A 562 -1.32 -4.86 11.96
CA TRP A 562 -0.35 -5.41 11.02
C TRP A 562 -0.25 -4.72 9.65
N LEU A 563 -1.07 -3.71 9.37
CA LEU A 563 -1.14 -3.05 8.07
C LEU A 563 0.07 -2.18 7.70
N ARG A 564 0.84 -1.71 8.69
CA ARG A 564 1.88 -0.70 8.47
C ARG A 564 3.24 -1.37 8.32
N GLU A 565 4.11 -0.74 7.55
CA GLU A 565 5.46 -1.22 7.29
C GLU A 565 6.45 -0.09 7.34
N VAL A 566 7.66 -0.35 7.83
CA VAL A 566 8.77 0.58 7.71
C VAL A 566 9.35 0.42 6.30
N ASP A 567 9.41 1.50 5.53
CA ASP A 567 10.06 1.52 4.22
C ASP A 567 11.56 1.69 4.42
N LEU A 568 12.29 0.57 4.46
CA LEU A 568 13.73 0.55 4.69
C LEU A 568 14.53 1.26 3.58
N TRP A 569 13.99 1.33 2.37
CA TRP A 569 14.64 2.03 1.25
C TRP A 569 14.49 3.54 1.32
N LYS A 570 13.48 4.03 2.05
CA LYS A 570 13.25 5.46 2.34
C LYS A 570 13.57 5.83 3.79
N SER A 571 14.27 4.94 4.51
CA SER A 571 14.70 5.14 5.89
C SER A 571 16.23 5.18 6.00
N PHE A 572 16.72 6.02 6.91
CA PHE A 572 18.13 6.15 7.24
C PHE A 572 18.32 5.70 8.68
N ILE A 573 18.93 4.53 8.87
CA ILE A 573 19.06 3.88 10.17
C ILE A 573 20.52 3.88 10.57
N ASN A 574 20.79 4.15 11.85
CA ASN A 574 22.14 4.19 12.42
C ASN A 574 23.05 5.21 11.72
N VAL A 575 22.63 6.47 11.69
CA VAL A 575 23.39 7.61 11.16
C VAL A 575 23.84 8.57 12.28
N ASP A 576 24.81 9.42 12.00
CA ASP A 576 25.22 10.51 12.90
C ASP A 576 24.38 11.78 12.64
N LEU A 577 24.60 12.79 13.49
CA LEU A 577 23.96 14.10 13.36
C LEU A 577 24.39 14.82 12.07
N ASP A 578 25.67 14.73 11.69
CA ASP A 578 26.20 15.40 10.50
C ASP A 578 25.46 14.94 9.24
N PHE A 579 25.20 13.64 9.13
CA PHE A 579 24.36 13.10 8.05
C PHE A 579 22.95 13.71 8.02
N LEU A 580 22.31 13.91 9.18
CA LEU A 580 20.98 14.52 9.25
C LEU A 580 21.00 16.01 8.89
N ILE A 581 22.07 16.73 9.23
CA ILE A 581 22.25 18.15 8.87
C ILE A 581 22.41 18.31 7.36
N ASP A 582 23.16 17.41 6.73
CA ASP A 582 23.42 17.42 5.29
C ASP A 582 22.27 16.83 4.46
N LEU A 583 21.23 16.32 5.12
CA LEU A 583 20.10 15.68 4.47
C LEU A 583 19.21 16.72 3.78
N ASP A 584 18.88 16.47 2.51
CA ASP A 584 17.93 17.30 1.77
C ASP A 584 16.58 17.38 2.50
N GLU A 585 16.00 18.58 2.58
CA GLU A 585 14.74 18.84 3.29
C GLU A 585 13.61 17.90 2.84
N TYR A 586 13.63 17.46 1.58
CA TYR A 586 12.70 16.46 1.05
C TYR A 586 12.61 15.19 1.92
N TRP A 587 13.73 14.72 2.47
CA TRP A 587 13.74 13.50 3.28
C TRP A 587 13.22 13.72 4.70
N LEU A 588 13.26 14.96 5.18
CA LEU A 588 12.79 15.39 6.50
C LEU A 588 11.30 15.78 6.53
N ASP A 589 10.65 15.82 5.36
CA ASP A 589 9.20 16.07 5.17
C ASP A 589 8.41 14.81 4.77
#